data_AF-A0A383EUK1-F1
#
_entry.id   AF-A0A383EUK1-F1
#
_cell.length_a   1.000
_cell.length_b   1.000
_cell.length_c   1.000
_cell.angle_alpha   90.00
_cell.angle_beta   90.00
_cell.angle_gamma   90.00
#
_symmetry.space_group_name_H-M   'P 1'
#
loop_
_entity.id
_entity.type
_entity.pdbx_description
1 polymer ?
#
loop_
_entity_poly.entity_id
_entity_poly.type
_entity_poly.pdbx_seq_one_letter_code
_entity_poly.pdbx_strand_id
1 'polypeptide(L)'
;MNATVFKPMEMTVAETVLKEAKQILDELGIVFFLRHGTCLGAVREGCLIAWDDDLDIGSVIGLHGLTEERAYEAIDLFSLKGFNPDVIVSKIGLSVEMKKDDVPIDWNCYCIIGDSIYQYPVVQIPVNLHTDLKEIDFLG
;
A
#
# COMPACT_ATOMS: atom_id res chain seq x y z
N MET A 1 -4.61 -30.03 -0.40
CA MET A 1 -4.31 -28.59 -0.36
C MET A 1 -2.91 -28.48 0.20
N ASN A 2 -1.94 -28.00 -0.59
CA ASN A 2 -0.65 -27.63 -0.01
C ASN A 2 -0.88 -26.34 0.75
N ALA A 3 -0.57 -26.30 2.04
CA ALA A 3 -0.60 -25.06 2.80
C ALA A 3 0.42 -24.10 2.17
N THR A 4 -0.02 -22.87 1.87
CA THR A 4 0.91 -21.79 1.53
C THR A 4 1.79 -21.56 2.75
N VAL A 5 3.10 -21.77 2.60
CA VAL A 5 4.07 -21.46 3.64
C VAL A 5 4.52 -20.03 3.40
N PHE A 6 4.02 -19.13 4.23
CA PHE A 6 4.47 -17.76 4.30
C PHE A 6 5.90 -17.70 4.82
N LYS A 7 6.75 -16.94 4.14
CA LYS A 7 8.16 -16.77 4.49
C LYS A 7 8.41 -15.30 4.74
N PRO A 8 9.12 -14.95 5.83
CA PRO A 8 9.51 -13.57 6.07
C PRO A 8 10.25 -12.97 4.87
N MET A 9 10.01 -11.69 4.62
CA MET A 9 10.79 -10.94 3.64
C MET A 9 12.23 -10.78 4.11
N GLU A 10 13.14 -10.57 3.17
CA GLU A 10 14.46 -10.02 3.50
C GLU A 10 14.30 -8.53 3.81
N MET A 11 14.46 -8.15 5.09
CA MET A 11 14.09 -6.82 5.60
C MET A 11 14.75 -5.64 4.85
N THR A 12 16.03 -5.77 4.47
CA THR A 12 16.74 -4.74 3.69
C THR A 12 16.16 -4.58 2.28
N VAL A 13 15.71 -5.69 1.68
CA VAL A 13 15.05 -5.66 0.37
C VAL A 13 13.66 -5.05 0.51
N ALA A 14 12.92 -5.41 1.56
CA ALA A 14 11.60 -4.84 1.83
C ALA A 14 11.64 -3.33 2.08
N GLU A 15 12.63 -2.84 2.85
CA GLU A 15 12.86 -1.40 3.02
C GLU A 15 13.12 -0.71 1.67
N THR A 16 13.94 -1.33 0.82
CA THR A 16 14.25 -0.79 -0.52
C THR A 16 12.98 -0.71 -1.38
N VAL A 17 12.19 -1.79 -1.41
CA VAL A 17 10.93 -1.86 -2.17
C VAL A 17 9.92 -0.83 -1.68
N LEU A 18 9.76 -0.64 -0.37
CA LEU A 18 8.86 0.37 0.18
C LEU A 18 9.31 1.79 -0.17
N LYS A 19 10.61 2.08 -0.09
CA LYS A 19 11.18 3.39 -0.46
C LYS A 19 11.01 3.68 -1.94
N GLU A 20 11.19 2.69 -2.81
CA GLU A 20 10.95 2.85 -4.24
C GLU A 20 9.47 3.07 -4.56
N ALA A 21 8.56 2.34 -3.90
CA ALA A 21 7.13 2.56 -4.04
C ALA A 21 6.74 3.98 -3.60
N LYS A 22 7.32 4.47 -2.50
CA LYS A 22 7.16 5.86 -2.08
C LYS A 22 7.65 6.83 -3.16
N GLN A 23 8.84 6.63 -3.72
CA GLN A 23 9.39 7.50 -4.75
C GLN A 23 8.48 7.58 -5.98
N ILE A 24 7.95 6.45 -6.44
CA ILE A 24 7.01 6.38 -7.57
C ILE A 24 5.74 7.20 -7.29
N LEU A 25 5.16 7.02 -6.10
CA LEU A 25 3.95 7.74 -5.72
C LEU A 25 4.22 9.24 -5.50
N ASP A 26 5.37 9.60 -4.94
CA ASP A 26 5.83 11.00 -4.78
C ASP A 26 6.05 11.68 -6.15
N GLU A 27 6.64 10.99 -7.13
CA GLU A 27 6.83 11.49 -8.50
C GLU A 27 5.48 11.86 -9.15
N LEU A 28 4.41 11.16 -8.76
CA LEU A 28 3.04 11.42 -9.18
C LEU A 28 2.30 12.32 -8.18
N GLY A 29 2.89 12.75 -7.07
CA GLY A 29 2.21 13.54 -6.05
C GLY A 29 0.97 12.84 -5.48
N ILE A 30 1.02 11.51 -5.38
CA ILE A 30 0.00 10.66 -4.76
C ILE A 30 0.46 10.35 -3.34
N VAL A 31 -0.34 10.73 -2.35
CA VAL A 31 -0.06 10.35 -0.96
C VAL A 31 -0.65 8.97 -0.68
N PHE A 32 0.11 8.17 0.06
CA PHE A 32 -0.35 6.91 0.64
C PHE A 32 -0.18 6.93 2.15
N PHE A 33 -0.81 5.97 2.82
CA PHE A 33 -0.63 5.65 4.23
C PHE A 33 -0.22 4.19 4.39
N LEU A 34 0.56 3.90 5.43
CA LEU A 34 0.89 2.53 5.80
C LEU A 34 -0.35 1.81 6.33
N ARG A 35 -0.45 0.52 6.03
CA ARG A 35 -1.54 -0.33 6.47
C ARG A 35 -1.04 -1.57 7.23
N HIS A 36 -1.95 -2.22 7.94
CA HIS A 36 -1.78 -3.54 8.54
C HIS A 36 -0.41 -3.75 9.24
N GLY A 37 0.33 -4.80 8.86
CA GLY A 37 1.62 -5.18 9.47
C GLY A 37 2.67 -4.09 9.33
N THR A 38 2.75 -3.45 8.16
CA THR A 38 3.68 -2.36 7.89
C THR A 38 3.43 -1.15 8.79
N CYS A 39 2.16 -0.73 8.95
CA CYS A 39 1.77 0.36 9.85
C CYS A 39 2.03 0.01 11.31
N LEU A 40 1.70 -1.23 11.71
CA LEU A 40 1.93 -1.71 13.06
C LEU A 40 3.42 -1.74 13.40
N GLY A 41 4.28 -2.20 12.50
CA GLY A 41 5.73 -2.17 12.64
C GLY A 41 6.25 -0.74 12.84
N ALA A 42 5.83 0.17 11.97
CA ALA A 42 6.20 1.58 12.06
C ALA A 42 5.83 2.22 13.41
N VAL A 43 4.63 1.96 13.92
CA VAL A 43 4.15 2.57 15.17
C VAL A 43 4.68 1.86 16.42
N ARG A 44 4.80 0.53 16.40
CA ARG A 44 5.16 -0.29 17.58
C ARG A 44 6.67 -0.42 17.76
N GLU A 45 7.39 -0.68 16.68
CA GLU A 45 8.80 -1.08 16.69
C GLU A 45 9.71 -0.02 16.04
N GLY A 46 9.15 0.87 15.22
CA GLY A 46 9.91 1.84 14.44
C GLY A 46 10.65 1.21 13.24
N CYS A 47 10.34 -0.05 12.91
CA CYS A 47 10.90 -0.80 11.80
C CYS A 47 9.85 -1.76 11.22
N LEU A 48 10.17 -2.44 10.11
CA LEU A 48 9.38 -3.56 9.62
C LEU A 48 9.40 -4.71 10.64
N ILE A 49 8.29 -5.44 10.75
CA ILE A 49 8.20 -6.59 11.65
C ILE A 49 9.07 -7.72 11.10
N ALA A 50 9.99 -8.25 11.90
CA ALA A 50 11.02 -9.18 11.40
C ALA A 50 10.51 -10.51 10.80
N TRP A 51 9.24 -10.84 11.04
CA TRP A 51 8.58 -12.02 10.49
C TRP A 51 7.44 -11.69 9.51
N ASP A 52 7.22 -10.41 9.18
CA ASP A 52 6.28 -10.03 8.10
C ASP A 52 6.79 -10.57 6.77
N ASP A 53 5.84 -10.94 5.93
CA ASP A 53 6.03 -11.56 4.63
C ASP A 53 5.58 -10.68 3.47
N ASP A 54 4.98 -9.52 3.75
CA ASP A 54 4.55 -8.53 2.77
C ASP A 54 4.62 -7.07 3.29
N LEU A 55 4.34 -6.14 2.37
CA LEU A 55 4.20 -4.72 2.65
C LEU A 55 2.80 -4.26 2.28
N ASP A 56 2.22 -3.40 3.11
CA ASP A 56 0.85 -2.94 2.99
C ASP A 56 0.80 -1.42 2.95
N ILE A 57 0.36 -0.87 1.81
CA ILE A 57 0.10 0.56 1.65
C ILE A 57 -1.32 0.81 1.12
N GLY A 58 -1.81 2.02 1.32
CA GLY A 58 -3.14 2.39 0.86
C GLY A 58 -3.29 3.87 0.53
N SER A 59 -4.24 4.17 -0.33
CA SER A 59 -4.63 5.53 -0.71
C SER A 59 -6.15 5.60 -0.86
N VAL A 60 -6.71 6.80 -0.88
CA VAL A 60 -8.16 7.00 -1.07
C VAL A 60 -8.39 7.77 -2.36
N ILE A 61 -9.16 7.19 -3.28
CA ILE A 61 -9.52 7.81 -4.55
C ILE A 61 -10.38 9.05 -4.25
N GLY A 62 -9.96 10.19 -4.79
CA GLY A 62 -10.55 11.51 -4.53
C GLY A 62 -9.86 12.31 -3.43
N LEU A 63 -8.88 11.74 -2.72
CA LEU A 63 -8.05 12.43 -1.74
C LEU A 63 -6.58 12.46 -2.17
N HIS A 64 -5.85 13.45 -1.67
CA HIS A 64 -4.38 13.53 -1.71
C HIS A 64 -3.72 13.19 -3.04
N GLY A 65 -4.26 13.75 -4.11
CA GLY A 65 -3.70 13.63 -5.46
C GLY A 65 -4.05 12.34 -6.20
N LEU A 66 -4.82 11.43 -5.61
CA LEU A 66 -5.27 10.20 -6.27
C LEU A 66 -6.64 10.38 -6.94
N THR A 67 -6.71 10.08 -8.24
CA THR A 67 -7.95 9.78 -8.97
C THR A 67 -7.86 8.38 -9.57
N GLU A 68 -8.95 7.85 -10.15
CA GLU A 68 -8.91 6.55 -10.82
C GLU A 68 -7.91 6.54 -11.98
N GLU A 69 -7.88 7.59 -12.79
CA GLU A 69 -6.94 7.72 -13.91
C GLU A 69 -5.49 7.71 -13.42
N ARG A 70 -5.20 8.45 -12.34
CA ARG A 70 -3.86 8.51 -11.76
C ARG A 70 -3.42 7.21 -11.09
N ALA A 71 -4.37 6.41 -10.61
CA ALA A 71 -4.07 5.07 -10.12
C ALA A 71 -3.51 4.20 -11.25
N TYR A 72 -4.10 4.26 -12.45
CA TYR A 72 -3.58 3.54 -13.62
C TYR A 72 -2.25 4.10 -14.12
N GLU A 73 -2.04 5.42 -14.11
CA GLU A 73 -0.72 6.02 -14.39
C GLU A 73 0.37 5.49 -13.43
N ALA A 74 0.04 5.38 -12.13
CA ALA A 74 0.94 4.81 -11.15
C ALA A 74 1.22 3.33 -11.40
N ILE A 75 0.20 2.53 -11.73
CA ILE A 75 0.34 1.10 -12.07
C ILE A 75 1.29 0.91 -13.26
N ASP A 76 1.16 1.74 -14.30
CA ASP A 76 2.06 1.70 -15.46
C ASP A 76 3.50 2.05 -15.07
N LEU A 77 3.68 3.06 -14.19
CA LEU A 77 5.00 3.44 -13.70
C LEU A 77 5.63 2.38 -12.79
N PHE A 78 4.83 1.74 -11.93
CA PHE A 78 5.25 0.57 -11.15
C PHE A 78 5.77 -0.54 -12.06
N SER A 79 5.01 -0.89 -13.09
CA SER A 79 5.40 -1.88 -14.10
C SER A 79 6.73 -1.52 -14.78
N LEU A 80 6.88 -0.25 -15.20
CA LEU A 80 8.11 0.26 -15.81
C LEU A 80 9.33 0.18 -14.87
N LYS A 81 9.11 0.34 -13.56
CA LYS A 81 10.15 0.28 -12.52
C LYS A 81 10.40 -1.15 -12.01
N GLY A 82 9.84 -2.16 -12.66
CA GLY A 82 10.12 -3.57 -12.40
C GLY A 82 9.26 -4.21 -11.31
N PHE A 83 8.17 -3.55 -10.90
CA PHE A 83 7.12 -4.21 -10.14
C PHE A 83 6.22 -5.03 -11.08
N ASN A 84 5.60 -6.10 -10.57
CA ASN A 84 4.68 -6.93 -11.35
C ASN A 84 3.23 -6.75 -10.85
N PRO A 85 2.53 -5.65 -11.23
CA PRO A 85 1.20 -5.39 -10.72
C PRO A 85 0.14 -6.33 -11.29
N ASP A 86 -0.65 -6.94 -10.40
CA ASP A 86 -1.92 -7.57 -10.69
C ASP A 86 -3.05 -6.71 -10.09
N VAL A 87 -4.03 -6.36 -10.91
CA VAL A 87 -5.05 -5.37 -10.56
C VAL A 87 -6.40 -6.05 -10.36
N ILE A 88 -6.89 -5.97 -9.13
CA ILE A 88 -8.19 -6.52 -8.74
C ILE A 88 -9.14 -5.35 -8.50
N VAL A 89 -10.13 -5.20 -9.39
CA VAL A 89 -11.15 -4.15 -9.30
C VAL A 89 -12.37 -4.67 -8.58
N SER A 90 -12.90 -3.87 -7.65
CA SER A 90 -14.11 -4.17 -6.90
C SER A 90 -14.97 -2.94 -6.68
N LYS A 91 -16.13 -3.11 -6.05
CA LYS A 91 -16.99 -1.96 -5.68
C LYS A 91 -16.38 -1.05 -4.62
N ILE A 92 -15.42 -1.54 -3.84
CA ILE A 92 -14.80 -0.79 -2.74
C ILE A 92 -13.48 -0.12 -3.14
N GLY A 93 -13.03 -0.32 -4.38
CA GLY A 93 -11.79 0.24 -4.90
C GLY A 93 -10.99 -0.73 -5.77
N LEU A 94 -9.73 -0.38 -5.97
CA LEU A 94 -8.73 -1.17 -6.68
C LEU A 94 -7.72 -1.73 -5.68
N SER A 95 -7.44 -3.03 -5.76
CA SER A 95 -6.29 -3.66 -5.11
C SER A 95 -5.23 -3.87 -6.17
N VAL A 96 -4.03 -3.36 -5.93
CA VAL A 96 -2.87 -3.61 -6.79
C VAL A 96 -1.92 -4.51 -6.00
N GLU A 97 -2.02 -5.80 -6.25
CA GLU A 97 -1.10 -6.79 -5.67
C GLU A 97 0.18 -6.77 -6.50
N MET A 98 1.32 -6.49 -5.89
CA MET A 98 2.59 -6.35 -6.61
C MET A 98 3.68 -7.15 -5.96
N LYS A 99 4.74 -7.37 -6.72
CA LYS A 99 5.96 -8.00 -6.23
C LYS A 99 7.17 -7.40 -6.92
N LYS A 100 8.25 -7.19 -6.15
CA LYS A 100 9.57 -6.81 -6.65
C LYS A 100 10.66 -7.45 -5.79
N ASP A 101 11.71 -7.98 -6.42
CA ASP A 101 12.87 -8.59 -5.73
C ASP A 101 12.48 -9.61 -4.64
N ASP A 102 11.51 -10.45 -4.96
CA ASP A 102 10.92 -11.43 -4.06
C ASP A 102 10.06 -10.91 -2.89
N VAL A 103 9.90 -9.59 -2.76
CA VAL A 103 9.06 -8.92 -1.75
C VAL A 103 7.66 -8.60 -2.32
N PRO A 104 6.58 -9.14 -1.72
CA PRO A 104 5.21 -8.71 -2.00
C PRO A 104 4.94 -7.32 -1.43
N ILE A 105 4.16 -6.52 -2.16
CA ILE A 105 3.65 -5.23 -1.71
C ILE A 105 2.27 -4.97 -2.29
N ASP A 106 1.31 -4.71 -1.42
CA ASP A 106 -0.07 -4.42 -1.78
C ASP A 106 -0.34 -2.92 -1.68
N TRP A 107 -0.89 -2.35 -2.76
CA TRP A 107 -1.40 -0.98 -2.77
C TRP A 107 -2.91 -0.97 -3.00
N ASN A 108 -3.67 -0.68 -1.95
CA ASN A 108 -5.12 -0.59 -2.03
C ASN A 108 -5.58 0.86 -2.19
N CYS A 109 -6.25 1.13 -3.30
CA CYS A 109 -6.87 2.40 -3.62
C CYS A 109 -8.37 2.33 -3.31
N TYR A 110 -8.81 2.94 -2.21
CA TYR A 110 -10.19 2.84 -1.73
C TYR A 110 -11.12 3.87 -2.35
N CYS A 111 -12.32 3.44 -2.75
CA CYS A 111 -13.42 4.35 -3.10
C CYS A 111 -14.13 4.84 -1.83
N ILE A 112 -14.51 6.11 -1.81
CA ILE A 112 -15.39 6.66 -0.78
C ILE A 112 -16.83 6.25 -1.08
N ILE A 113 -17.48 5.60 -0.12
CA ILE A 113 -18.88 5.19 -0.19
C ILE A 113 -19.60 5.82 1.00
N GLY A 114 -20.42 6.84 0.73
CA GLY A 114 -21.01 7.67 1.78
C GLY A 114 -19.93 8.50 2.48
N ASP A 115 -19.75 8.30 3.78
CA ASP A 115 -18.75 8.95 4.64
C ASP A 115 -17.58 8.03 5.02
N SER A 116 -17.44 6.89 4.33
CA SER A 116 -16.57 5.80 4.74
C SER A 116 -15.78 5.20 3.58
N ILE A 117 -14.66 4.56 3.91
CA ILE A 117 -14.00 3.56 3.08
C ILE A 117 -14.17 2.18 3.72
N TYR A 118 -13.93 1.13 2.94
CA TYR A 118 -14.06 -0.25 3.41
C TYR A 118 -12.75 -1.00 3.15
N GLN A 119 -12.07 -1.39 4.22
CA GLN A 119 -10.83 -2.16 4.14
C GLN A 119 -11.12 -3.64 4.39
N TYR A 120 -10.41 -4.55 3.72
CA TYR A 120 -10.58 -5.99 3.94
C TYR A 120 -10.36 -6.35 5.43
N PRO A 121 -11.17 -7.22 6.07
CA PRO A 121 -12.30 -7.99 5.53
C PRO A 121 -13.65 -7.27 5.60
N VAL A 122 -13.74 -6.07 5.02
CA VAL A 122 -14.92 -5.19 4.97
C VAL A 122 -15.18 -4.45 6.29
N VAL A 123 -14.11 -4.03 6.97
CA VAL A 123 -14.16 -3.09 8.07
C VAL A 123 -14.49 -1.71 7.52
N GLN A 124 -15.59 -1.13 7.98
CA GLN A 124 -15.97 0.24 7.67
C GLN A 124 -15.09 1.20 8.47
N ILE A 125 -14.42 2.12 7.77
CA ILE A 125 -13.56 3.13 8.37
C ILE A 125 -14.02 4.51 7.91
N PRO A 126 -14.30 5.44 8.83
CA PRO A 126 -14.67 6.82 8.47
C PRO A 126 -13.60 7.48 7.59
N VAL A 127 -14.04 8.14 6.51
CA VAL A 127 -13.14 8.80 5.56
C VAL A 127 -12.37 9.96 6.20
N ASN A 128 -12.94 10.60 7.23
CA ASN A 128 -12.30 11.71 7.95
C ASN A 128 -10.99 11.31 8.67
N LEU A 129 -10.76 10.02 8.93
CA LEU A 129 -9.48 9.54 9.46
C LEU A 129 -8.35 9.61 8.41
N HIS A 130 -8.71 9.79 7.13
CA HIS A 130 -7.78 9.84 6.01
C HIS A 130 -7.70 11.24 5.39
N THR A 131 -8.46 12.23 5.88
CA THR A 131 -8.42 13.60 5.32
C THR A 131 -7.23 14.42 5.80
N ASP A 132 -6.67 14.10 6.96
CA ASP A 132 -5.51 14.77 7.55
C ASP A 132 -4.55 13.70 8.09
N LEU A 133 -3.72 13.16 7.20
CA LEU A 133 -2.78 12.09 7.51
C LEU A 133 -1.59 12.64 8.31
N LYS A 134 -1.24 11.95 9.39
CA LYS A 134 -0.05 12.28 10.18
C LYS A 134 1.20 11.71 9.52
N GLU A 135 2.14 12.59 9.20
CA GLU A 135 3.49 12.20 8.77
C GLU A 135 4.25 11.52 9.92
N ILE A 136 5.04 10.50 9.59
CA ILE A 136 5.87 9.73 10.52
C ILE A 136 7.30 9.62 9.98
N ASP A 137 8.27 9.57 10.89
CA ASP A 137 9.64 9.19 10.56
C ASP A 137 9.72 7.66 10.60
N PHE A 138 9.98 7.04 9.45
CA PHE A 138 9.99 5.58 9.30
C PHE A 138 11.00 5.14 8.25
N LEU A 139 11.98 4.33 8.69
CA LEU A 139 13.10 3.84 7.86
C LEU A 139 14.06 4.94 7.37
N GLY A 140 14.04 6.13 8.00
CA GLY A 140 14.89 7.28 7.68
C GLY A 140 14.57 7.91 6.32
#